data_AF-A0A9P5XG60-F1
#
_entry.id   AF-A0A9P5XG60-F1
#
_cell.length_a   1.000
_cell.length_b   1.000
_cell.length_c   1.000
_cell.angle_alpha   90.00
_cell.angle_beta   90.00
_cell.angle_gamma   90.00
#
_symmetry.space_group_name_H-M   'P 1'
#
loop_
_entity.id
_entity.type
_entity.pdbx_description
1 polymer ?
#
loop_
_entity_poly.entity_id
_entity_poly.type
_entity_poly.pdbx_seq_one_letter_code
_entity_poly.pdbx_strand_id
1 'polypeptide(L)'
;MNGGECCSSLDEIRQGIDAVDQQLLALLATRAAYVREATRFKATHDTVDVPSRDQQVIEQAIADAPQYNLPQVIADGVFTAIINASVKFELCVVRGAHLLIYELMKLT
;
A
#
# COMPACT_ATOMS: atom_id res chain seq x y z
N MET A 1 -14.08 13.18 -7.27
CA MET A 1 -14.55 13.88 -6.06
C MET A 1 -13.78 15.18 -5.96
N ASN A 2 -14.44 16.32 -5.71
CA ASN A 2 -13.82 17.67 -5.78
C ASN A 2 -13.07 18.04 -4.48
N GLY A 3 -12.31 17.13 -3.88
CA GLY A 3 -11.45 17.43 -2.71
C GLY A 3 -12.14 18.11 -1.50
N GLY A 4 -13.46 17.98 -1.34
CA GLY A 4 -14.21 18.61 -0.24
C GLY A 4 -14.76 20.03 -0.53
N GLU A 5 -14.64 20.54 -1.76
CA GLU A 5 -15.05 21.91 -2.16
C GLU A 5 -16.53 22.28 -1.92
N CYS A 6 -17.38 21.30 -1.56
CA CYS A 6 -18.81 21.53 -1.26
C CYS A 6 -19.22 21.12 0.17
N CYS A 7 -18.28 20.75 1.04
CA CYS A 7 -18.59 20.38 2.41
C CYS A 7 -18.87 21.63 3.25
N SER A 8 -19.91 21.58 4.08
CA SER A 8 -20.35 22.68 4.93
C SER A 8 -19.76 22.63 6.35
N SER A 9 -19.12 21.52 6.72
CA SER A 9 -18.51 21.31 8.03
C SER A 9 -17.28 20.40 7.98
N LEU A 10 -16.46 20.43 9.04
CA LEU A 10 -15.35 19.48 9.22
C LEU A 10 -15.82 18.03 9.32
N ASP A 11 -17.03 17.79 9.85
CA ASP A 11 -17.55 16.44 9.99
C ASP A 11 -17.95 15.85 8.62
N GLU A 12 -18.48 16.67 7.70
CA GLU A 12 -18.73 16.24 6.32
C GLU A 12 -17.42 15.94 5.57
N ILE A 13 -16.37 16.76 5.78
CA ILE A 13 -15.04 16.50 5.21
C ILE A 13 -14.50 15.16 5.71
N ARG A 14 -14.60 14.90 7.02
CA ARG A 14 -14.14 13.64 7.62
C ARG A 14 -14.91 12.44 7.09
N GLN A 15 -16.24 12.53 6.96
CA GLN A 15 -17.03 11.46 6.34
C GLN A 15 -16.60 11.19 4.90
N GLY A 16 -16.25 12.23 4.14
CA GLY A 16 -15.67 12.09 2.80
C GLY A 16 -14.32 11.37 2.81
N ILE A 17 -13.43 11.72 3.75
CA ILE A 17 -12.14 11.05 3.94
C ILE A 17 -12.35 9.59 4.33
N ASP A 18 -13.21 9.31 5.31
CA ASP A 18 -13.52 7.95 5.76
C ASP A 18 -14.00 7.06 4.60
N ALA A 19 -14.85 7.61 3.72
CA ALA A 19 -15.32 6.90 2.54
C ALA A 19 -14.22 6.63 1.50
N VAL A 20 -13.24 7.54 1.36
CA VAL A 20 -12.06 7.33 0.52
C VAL A 20 -11.14 6.28 1.15
N ASP A 21 -10.95 6.32 2.47
CA ASP A 21 -10.10 5.37 3.20
C ASP A 21 -10.62 3.93 3.08
N GLN A 22 -11.94 3.73 3.09
CA GLN A 22 -12.52 2.40 2.80
C GLN A 22 -12.18 1.92 1.39
N GLN A 23 -12.18 2.81 0.39
CA GLN A 23 -11.79 2.46 -0.98
C GLN A 23 -10.28 2.17 -1.07
N LEU A 24 -9.45 2.93 -0.37
CA LEU A 24 -8.01 2.69 -0.29
C LEU A 24 -7.71 1.31 0.34
N LEU A 25 -8.40 0.95 1.42
CA LEU A 25 -8.27 -0.38 2.04
C LEU A 25 -8.64 -1.52 1.07
N ALA A 26 -9.72 -1.37 0.29
CA ALA A 26 -10.11 -2.35 -0.71
C ALA A 26 -9.06 -2.49 -1.84
N LEU A 27 -8.49 -1.37 -2.30
CA LEU A 27 -7.42 -1.36 -3.29
C LEU A 27 -6.13 -1.98 -2.75
N LEU A 28 -5.76 -1.68 -1.50
CA LEU A 28 -4.60 -2.25 -0.83
C LEU A 28 -4.75 -3.75 -0.63
N ALA A 29 -5.93 -4.25 -0.26
CA ALA A 29 -6.21 -5.68 -0.17
C ALA A 29 -6.02 -6.37 -1.53
N THR A 30 -6.52 -5.76 -2.61
CA THR A 30 -6.32 -6.25 -3.98
C THR A 30 -4.84 -6.28 -4.35
N ARG A 31 -4.09 -5.22 -4.05
CA ARG A 31 -2.64 -5.16 -4.27
C ARG A 31 -1.89 -6.23 -3.47
N ALA A 32 -2.26 -6.45 -2.20
CA ALA A 32 -1.67 -7.47 -1.34
C ALA A 32 -1.92 -8.89 -1.87
N ALA A 33 -3.08 -9.15 -2.49
CA ALA A 33 -3.34 -10.43 -3.16
C ALA A 33 -2.36 -10.67 -4.33
N TYR A 34 -2.07 -9.67 -5.16
CA TYR A 34 -1.03 -9.79 -6.20
C TYR A 34 0.37 -10.00 -5.63
N VAL A 35 0.71 -9.29 -4.56
CA VAL A 35 1.98 -9.49 -3.84
C VAL A 35 2.07 -10.93 -3.31
N ARG A 36 1.00 -11.46 -2.72
CA ARG A 36 0.93 -12.87 -2.30
C ARG A 36 1.13 -13.82 -3.48
N GLU A 37 0.47 -13.61 -4.62
CA GLU A 37 0.67 -14.46 -5.79
C GLU A 37 2.10 -14.37 -6.35
N ALA A 38 2.73 -13.19 -6.28
CA ALA A 38 4.14 -13.01 -6.67
C ALA A 38 5.08 -13.91 -5.84
N THR A 39 4.75 -14.18 -4.56
CA THR A 39 5.57 -15.07 -3.72
C THR A 39 5.66 -16.51 -4.26
N ARG A 40 4.72 -16.96 -5.09
CA ARG A 40 4.81 -18.29 -5.74
C ARG A 40 6.01 -18.42 -6.68
N PHE A 41 6.56 -17.28 -7.13
CA PHE A 41 7.72 -17.20 -7.99
C PHE A 41 9.00 -16.83 -7.22
N LYS A 42 8.90 -16.55 -5.90
CA LYS A 42 10.00 -16.12 -5.04
C LYS A 42 10.39 -17.25 -4.10
N ALA A 43 11.59 -17.80 -4.27
CA ALA A 43 12.06 -18.96 -3.51
C ALA A 43 12.86 -18.59 -2.25
N THR A 44 13.45 -17.39 -2.22
CA THR A 44 14.39 -16.97 -1.16
C THR A 44 14.19 -15.51 -0.76
N HIS A 45 14.80 -15.10 0.35
CA HIS A 45 14.80 -13.70 0.82
C HIS A 45 15.27 -12.72 -0.27
N ASP A 46 16.35 -13.05 -0.98
CA ASP A 46 16.93 -12.18 -2.02
C ASP A 46 16.02 -12.00 -3.23
N THR A 47 15.06 -12.92 -3.43
CA THR A 47 14.01 -12.77 -4.45
C THR A 47 12.79 -12.00 -3.93
N VAL A 48 12.67 -11.82 -2.62
CA VAL A 48 11.60 -11.05 -1.97
C VAL A 48 11.95 -9.57 -1.92
N ASP A 49 13.07 -9.24 -1.28
CA ASP A 49 13.58 -7.87 -1.14
C ASP A 49 14.52 -7.57 -2.31
N VAL A 50 14.00 -6.84 -3.30
CA VAL A 50 14.74 -6.42 -4.50
C VAL A 50 14.77 -4.90 -4.50
N PRO A 51 15.76 -4.26 -3.85
CA PRO A 51 15.73 -2.82 -3.59
C PRO A 51 15.58 -1.96 -4.85
N SER A 52 16.14 -2.39 -5.98
CA SER A 52 16.00 -1.69 -7.26
C SER A 52 14.56 -1.69 -7.77
N ARG A 53 13.82 -2.79 -7.59
CA ARG A 53 12.42 -2.89 -7.98
C ARG A 53 11.53 -2.05 -7.07
N ASP A 54 11.83 -2.04 -5.78
CA ASP A 54 11.13 -1.26 -4.76
C ASP A 54 11.27 0.24 -5.02
N GLN A 55 12.51 0.69 -5.24
CA GLN A 55 12.81 2.07 -5.63
C GLN A 55 12.07 2.44 -6.92
N GLN A 56 12.05 1.57 -7.93
CA GLN A 56 11.32 1.81 -9.17
C GLN A 56 9.81 2.01 -8.94
N VAL A 57 9.17 1.28 -8.02
CA VAL A 57 7.74 1.50 -7.69
C VAL A 57 7.54 2.91 -7.13
N ILE A 58 8.39 3.31 -6.18
CA ILE A 58 8.26 4.58 -5.47
C ILE A 58 8.50 5.75 -6.43
N GLU A 59 9.57 5.70 -7.23
CA GLU A 59 9.88 6.73 -8.22
C GLU A 59 8.77 6.89 -9.27
N GLN A 60 8.19 5.78 -9.74
CA GLN A 60 7.06 5.83 -10.67
C GLN A 60 5.83 6.48 -10.01
N ALA A 61 5.53 6.14 -8.76
CA ALA A 61 4.42 6.77 -8.03
C ALA A 61 4.62 8.28 -7.84
N ILE A 62 5.84 8.72 -7.54
CA ILE A 62 6.20 10.13 -7.43
C ILE A 62 6.05 10.85 -8.79
N ALA A 63 6.50 10.21 -9.87
CA ALA A 63 6.40 10.77 -11.22
C ALA A 63 4.94 10.89 -11.69
N ASP A 64 4.08 9.93 -11.33
CA ASP A 64 2.67 9.90 -11.74
C ASP A 64 1.77 10.76 -10.84
N ALA A 65 2.18 11.08 -9.61
CA ALA A 65 1.38 11.83 -8.64
C ALA A 65 0.72 13.12 -9.19
N PRO A 66 1.41 13.96 -10.00
CA PRO A 66 0.80 15.16 -10.57
C PRO A 66 -0.41 14.88 -11.49
N GLN A 67 -0.46 13.72 -12.15
CA GLN A 67 -1.59 13.31 -13.00
C GLN A 67 -2.88 13.13 -12.19
N TYR A 68 -2.75 12.86 -10.89
CA TYR A 68 -3.86 12.68 -9.96
C TYR A 68 -4.08 13.90 -9.05
N ASN A 69 -3.40 15.02 -9.31
CA ASN A 69 -3.34 16.18 -8.41
C ASN A 69 -2.88 15.82 -6.99
N LEU A 70 -2.03 14.79 -6.85
CA LEU A 70 -1.48 14.35 -5.58
C LEU A 70 -0.11 15.02 -5.37
N PRO A 71 0.14 15.70 -4.24
CA PRO A 71 1.47 16.19 -3.90
C PRO A 71 2.50 15.05 -3.88
N GLN A 72 3.62 15.23 -4.56
CA GLN A 72 4.67 14.20 -4.68
C GLN A 72 5.19 13.69 -3.33
N VAL A 73 5.27 14.57 -2.33
CA VAL A 73 5.67 14.19 -0.96
C VAL A 73 4.71 13.19 -0.31
N ILE A 74 3.41 13.26 -0.64
CA ILE A 74 2.41 12.29 -0.16
C ILE A 74 2.61 10.96 -0.90
N ALA A 75 2.83 11.00 -2.22
CA ALA A 75 3.07 9.80 -3.01
C ALA A 75 4.32 9.05 -2.51
N ASP A 76 5.43 9.75 -2.28
CA ASP A 76 6.66 9.18 -1.73
C ASP A 76 6.41 8.49 -0.38
N GLY A 77 5.85 9.22 0.59
CA GLY A 77 5.63 8.68 1.93
C GLY A 77 4.69 7.46 1.94
N VAL A 78 3.59 7.53 1.18
CA VAL A 78 2.60 6.44 1.12
C VAL A 78 3.17 5.22 0.40
N PHE A 79 3.80 5.38 -0.76
CA PHE A 79 4.33 4.24 -1.51
C PHE A 79 5.53 3.59 -0.84
N THR A 80 6.39 4.38 -0.18
CA THR A 80 7.46 3.85 0.67
C THR A 80 6.89 2.97 1.78
N ALA A 81 5.84 3.43 2.48
CA ALA A 81 5.18 2.63 3.52
C ALA A 81 4.52 1.35 2.97
N ILE A 82 3.84 1.45 1.83
CA ILE A 82 3.22 0.30 1.15
C ILE A 82 4.27 -0.75 0.79
N ILE A 83 5.40 -0.35 0.23
CA ILE A 83 6.48 -1.27 -0.17
C ILE A 83 7.09 -1.93 1.06
N ASN A 84 7.46 -1.16 2.08
CA ASN A 84 8.01 -1.70 3.33
C ASN A 84 7.06 -2.71 4.00
N ALA A 85 5.75 -2.45 3.98
CA ALA A 85 4.75 -3.39 4.49
C ALA A 85 4.63 -4.65 3.60
N SER A 86 4.73 -4.49 2.27
CA SER A 86 4.67 -5.59 1.31
C SER A 86 5.83 -6.56 1.48
N VAL A 87 7.06 -6.07 1.59
CA VAL A 87 8.24 -6.92 1.83
C VAL A 87 8.08 -7.74 3.11
N LYS A 88 7.61 -7.13 4.20
CA LYS A 88 7.31 -7.85 5.46
C LYS A 88 6.27 -8.95 5.25
N PHE A 89 5.20 -8.66 4.53
CA PHE A 89 4.15 -9.63 4.21
C PHE A 89 4.68 -10.78 3.35
N GLU A 90 5.46 -10.49 2.30
CA GLU A 90 6.05 -11.52 1.44
C GLU A 90 7.00 -12.44 2.21
N LEU A 91 7.87 -11.88 3.06
CA LEU A 91 8.77 -12.67 3.91
C LEU A 91 8.01 -13.61 4.83
N CYS A 92 6.87 -13.15 5.36
CA CYS A 92 6.00 -13.94 6.20
C CYS A 92 5.41 -15.14 5.44
N VAL A 93 4.92 -14.90 4.22
CA VAL A 93 4.34 -15.92 3.33
C VAL A 93 5.40 -16.93 2.88
N VAL A 94 6.56 -16.48 2.39
CA VAL A 94 7.63 -17.34 1.86
C VAL A 94 8.25 -18.22 2.94
N ARG A 95 8.42 -17.71 4.17
CA ARG A 95 9.00 -18.48 5.28
C ARG A 95 8.03 -19.49 5.90
N GLY A 96 6.79 -19.59 5.40
CA GLY A 96 5.78 -20.51 5.91
C GLY A 96 5.41 -20.26 7.37
N ALA A 97 5.65 -19.05 7.89
CA ALA A 97 5.42 -18.72 9.28
C ALA A 97 3.91 -18.51 9.51
N HIS A 98 3.17 -19.62 9.61
CA HIS A 98 1.72 -19.62 9.81
C HIS A 98 1.30 -18.76 11.02
N LEU A 99 2.12 -18.69 12.07
CA LEU A 99 1.90 -17.84 13.27
C LEU A 99 2.12 -16.34 13.03
N LEU A 100 3.07 -15.93 12.17
CA LEU A 100 3.33 -14.51 11.88
C LEU A 100 2.29 -13.93 10.90
N ILE A 101 1.69 -14.78 10.04
CA ILE A 101 0.60 -14.36 9.15
C ILE A 101 -0.61 -13.91 9.99
N TYR A 102 -0.91 -14.63 11.08
CA TYR A 102 -1.98 -14.22 12.00
C TYR A 102 -1.67 -12.90 12.74
N GLU A 103 -0.42 -12.63 13.12
CA GLU A 103 -0.08 -11.34 13.77
C GLU A 103 -0.12 -10.16 12.80
N LEU A 104 0.24 -10.34 11.52
CA LEU A 104 0.11 -9.30 10.49
C LEU A 104 -1.36 -9.10 10.04
N MET A 105 -2.19 -10.14 10.10
CA MET A 105 -3.63 -10.05 9.77
C MET A 105 -4.51 -9.67 10.97
N LYS A 106 -3.99 -9.71 12.20
CA LYS A 106 -4.68 -9.20 13.38
C LYS A 106 -4.51 -7.69 13.45
N LEU A 107 -5.44 -7.01 12.79
CA LEU A 107 -5.91 -5.70 13.20
C LEU A 107 -6.52 -5.86 14.61
N THR A 108 -5.75 -5.56 15.65
CA THR A 108 -6.32 -5.21 16.97
C THR A 108 -6.47 -3.71 17.06
#